data_AF-A0AAU0LLM1-F1
#
_entry.id   AF-A0AAU0LLM1-F1
#
_cell.length_a   1.000
_cell.length_b   1.000
_cell.length_c   1.000
_cell.angle_alpha   90.00
_cell.angle_beta   90.00
_cell.angle_gamma   90.00
#
_symmetry.space_group_name_H-M   'P 1'
#
loop_
_entity.id
_entity.type
_entity.pdbx_description
1 polymer ?
#
loop_
_entity_poly.entity_id
_entity_poly.type
_entity_poly.pdbx_seq_one_letter_code
_entity_poly.pdbx_strand_id
1 'polypeptide(L)'
;MKVYLKDDEWALITKLRAEKAVAEKAEEFRMSTAETAAQFFRYLDQAGMGPSFSEFVNGFGYEGEDCKLVYEYVLQVRAVLWK
;
A
#
# COMPACT_ATOMS: atom_id res chain seq x y z
N MET A 1 -4.41 -30.30 -26.52
CA MET A 1 -3.14 -29.88 -27.16
C MET A 1 -2.16 -29.52 -26.06
N LYS A 2 -1.13 -30.34 -25.80
CA LYS A 2 -0.07 -29.99 -24.84
C LYS A 2 0.93 -29.08 -25.56
N VAL A 3 1.01 -27.82 -25.12
CA VAL A 3 2.02 -26.88 -25.60
C VAL A 3 3.32 -27.22 -24.88
N TYR A 4 4.30 -27.73 -25.62
CA TYR A 4 5.67 -27.91 -25.11
C TYR A 4 6.43 -26.62 -25.33
N LEU A 5 6.65 -25.88 -24.24
CA LEU A 5 7.48 -24.68 -24.22
C LEU A 5 8.94 -25.09 -24.04
N LYS A 6 9.84 -24.44 -24.78
CA LYS A 6 11.28 -24.58 -24.58
C LYS A 6 11.68 -23.92 -23.25
N ASP A 7 12.80 -24.35 -22.68
CA ASP A 7 13.26 -23.86 -21.38
C ASP A 7 13.43 -22.33 -21.35
N ASP A 8 13.88 -21.72 -22.45
CA ASP A 8 14.01 -20.27 -22.60
C ASP A 8 12.65 -19.54 -22.57
N GLU A 9 11.61 -20.16 -23.15
CA GLU A 9 10.24 -19.64 -23.14
C GLU A 9 9.62 -19.76 -21.75
N TRP A 10 9.94 -20.84 -21.03
CA TRP A 10 9.57 -21.01 -19.63
C TRP A 10 10.24 -19.97 -18.73
N ALA A 11 11.51 -19.67 -18.95
CA ALA A 11 12.23 -18.63 -18.20
C ALA A 11 11.60 -17.25 -18.41
N LEU A 12 11.25 -16.91 -19.65
CA LEU A 12 10.57 -15.65 -19.99
C LEU A 12 9.18 -15.56 -19.32
N ILE A 13 8.37 -16.61 -19.40
CA ILE A 13 7.03 -16.63 -18.79
C ILE A 13 7.14 -16.52 -17.26
N THR A 14 8.10 -17.21 -16.65
CA THR A 14 8.30 -17.18 -15.20
C THR A 14 8.71 -15.79 -14.73
N LYS A 15 9.64 -15.14 -15.44
CA LYS A 15 10.05 -13.76 -15.17
C LYS A 15 8.88 -12.79 -15.28
N LEU A 16 8.10 -12.87 -16.36
CA LEU A 16 6.92 -12.02 -16.56
C LEU A 16 5.86 -12.21 -15.47
N ARG A 17 5.66 -13.45 -15.02
CA ARG A 17 4.73 -13.74 -13.91
C ARG A 17 5.23 -13.16 -12.59
N ALA A 18 6.52 -13.26 -12.30
CA ALA A 18 7.11 -12.65 -11.11
C ALA A 18 7.00 -11.12 -11.14
N GLU A 19 7.29 -10.49 -12.28
CA GLU A 19 7.12 -9.04 -12.46
C GLU A 19 5.68 -8.59 -12.27
N LYS A 20 4.71 -9.33 -12.84
CA LYS A 20 3.28 -9.06 -12.64
C LYS A 20 2.86 -9.20 -11.18
N ALA A 21 3.28 -10.26 -10.50
CA ALA A 21 2.96 -10.47 -9.10
C ALA A 21 3.52 -9.36 -8.20
N VAL A 22 4.70 -8.84 -8.51
CA VAL A 22 5.28 -7.67 -7.80
C VAL A 22 4.47 -6.41 -8.07
N ALA A 23 4.07 -6.17 -9.33
CA ALA A 23 3.26 -5.02 -9.69
C ALA A 23 1.86 -5.06 -9.05
N GLU A 24 1.22 -6.22 -9.03
CA GLU A 24 -0.09 -6.43 -8.37
C GLU A 24 0.01 -6.17 -6.87
N LYS A 25 1.02 -6.73 -6.19
CA LYS A 25 1.26 -6.45 -4.76
C LYS A 25 1.52 -4.97 -4.48
N ALA A 26 2.27 -4.30 -5.36
CA ALA A 26 2.53 -2.86 -5.22
C ALA A 26 1.24 -2.04 -5.38
N GLU A 27 0.36 -2.43 -6.29
CA GLU A 27 -0.93 -1.77 -6.50
C GLU A 27 -1.89 -2.02 -5.32
N GLU A 28 -1.97 -3.26 -4.83
CA GLU A 28 -2.74 -3.60 -3.62
C GLU A 28 -2.28 -2.77 -2.42
N PHE A 29 -0.96 -2.65 -2.23
CA PHE A 29 -0.38 -1.81 -1.18
C PHE A 29 -0.76 -0.34 -1.35
N ARG A 30 -0.67 0.21 -2.57
CA ARG A 30 -1.05 1.60 -2.86
C ARG A 30 -2.53 1.85 -2.54
N MET A 31 -3.42 0.96 -2.99
CA MET A 31 -4.86 1.07 -2.77
C MET A 31 -5.21 0.98 -1.28
N SER A 32 -4.65 0.00 -0.56
CA SER A 32 -4.84 -0.16 0.89
C SER A 32 -4.34 1.05 1.67
N THR A 33 -3.19 1.61 1.28
CA THR A 33 -2.63 2.82 1.91
C THR A 33 -3.52 4.03 1.66
N ALA A 34 -4.02 4.23 0.44
CA ALA A 34 -4.91 5.35 0.12
C ALA A 34 -6.23 5.28 0.91
N GLU A 35 -6.81 4.08 1.04
CA GLU A 35 -8.00 3.87 1.85
C GLU A 35 -7.73 4.16 3.33
N THR A 36 -6.62 3.64 3.86
CA THR A 36 -6.18 3.88 5.24
C THR A 36 -5.97 5.38 5.49
N ALA A 37 -5.35 6.09 4.56
CA ALA A 37 -5.18 7.54 4.64
C ALA A 37 -6.52 8.28 4.76
N ALA A 38 -7.49 7.92 3.91
CA ALA A 38 -8.82 8.52 3.95
C ALA A 38 -9.58 8.22 5.25
N GLN A 39 -9.39 7.04 5.84
CA GLN A 39 -9.98 6.70 7.14
C GLN A 39 -9.30 7.47 8.28
N PHE A 40 -7.96 7.52 8.28
CA PHE A 40 -7.20 8.20 9.31
C PHE A 40 -7.43 9.72 9.32
N PHE A 41 -7.51 10.38 8.16
CA PHE A 41 -7.79 11.82 8.14
C PHE A 41 -9.21 12.14 8.61
N ARG A 42 -10.21 11.32 8.26
CA ARG A 42 -11.56 11.47 8.81
C ARG A 42 -11.58 11.33 10.33
N TYR A 43 -10.84 10.36 10.85
CA TYR A 43 -10.67 10.19 12.29
C TYR A 43 -10.06 11.44 12.95
N LEU A 44 -8.98 11.99 12.38
CA LEU A 44 -8.32 13.19 12.90
C LEU A 44 -9.21 14.42 12.85
N ASP A 45 -9.96 14.61 11.76
CA ASP A 45 -10.90 15.72 11.61
C ASP A 45 -12.01 15.66 12.66
N GLN A 46 -12.52 14.47 12.98
CA GLN A 46 -13.52 14.27 14.04
C GLN A 46 -12.94 14.53 15.44
N ALA A 47 -11.68 14.17 15.66
CA ALA A 47 -10.99 14.37 16.92
C ALA A 47 -10.45 15.81 17.10
N GLY A 48 -10.39 16.61 16.02
CA GLY A 48 -9.74 17.92 16.02
C GLY A 48 -8.23 17.84 16.25
N MET A 49 -7.60 16.74 15.85
CA MET A 49 -6.20 16.44 16.12
C MET A 49 -5.32 16.54 14.87
N GLY A 50 -4.03 16.82 15.07
CA GLY A 50 -3.03 16.70 14.01
C GLY A 50 -2.53 15.25 13.86
N PRO A 51 -2.06 14.85 12.68
CA PRO A 51 -1.51 13.51 12.50
C PRO A 51 -0.22 13.34 13.28
N SER A 52 -0.12 12.25 14.04
CA SER A 52 1.12 11.77 14.64
C SER A 52 1.21 10.25 14.49
N PHE A 53 2.42 9.69 14.52
CA PHE A 53 2.60 8.24 14.42
C PHE A 53 1.99 7.51 15.62
N SER A 54 2.11 8.07 16.82
CA SER A 54 1.45 7.52 18.02
C SER A 54 -0.06 7.50 17.83
N GLU A 55 -0.64 8.55 17.25
CA GLU A 55 -2.08 8.59 17.01
C GLU A 55 -2.51 7.58 15.96
N PHE A 56 -1.69 7.38 14.93
CA PHE A 56 -1.94 6.40 13.88
C PHE A 56 -1.97 4.95 14.42
N VAL A 57 -1.07 4.61 15.33
CA VAL A 57 -0.98 3.25 15.89
C VAL A 57 -1.91 3.08 17.09
N ASN A 58 -1.86 3.98 18.07
CA ASN A 58 -2.55 3.80 19.36
C ASN A 58 -3.97 4.37 19.39
N GLY A 59 -4.22 5.47 18.66
CA GLY A 59 -5.53 6.13 18.64
C GLY A 59 -6.44 5.57 17.56
N PHE A 60 -5.96 5.61 16.31
CA PHE A 60 -6.63 5.07 15.14
C PHE A 60 -6.58 3.54 15.09
N GLY A 61 -5.55 2.91 15.68
CA GLY A 61 -5.49 1.44 15.82
C GLY A 61 -4.93 0.72 14.61
N TYR A 62 -3.99 1.32 13.85
CA TYR A 62 -3.39 0.62 12.71
C TYR A 62 -2.41 -0.47 13.17
N GLU A 63 -2.76 -1.74 12.89
CA GLU A 63 -1.99 -2.93 13.28
C GLU A 63 -1.30 -3.64 12.09
N GLY A 64 -1.29 -3.03 10.91
CA GLY A 64 -0.67 -3.62 9.73
C GLY A 64 0.85 -3.77 9.85
N GLU A 65 1.40 -4.75 9.12
CA GLU A 65 2.85 -4.87 8.92
C GLU A 65 3.41 -3.58 8.30
N ASP A 66 4.66 -3.25 8.64
CA ASP A 66 5.32 -2.02 8.19
C ASP A 66 4.52 -0.73 8.48
N CYS A 67 3.82 -0.67 9.63
CA CYS A 67 3.01 0.47 10.07
C CYS A 67 3.70 1.84 9.93
N LYS A 68 5.03 1.88 10.11
CA LYS A 68 5.84 3.09 9.88
C LYS A 68 5.85 3.51 8.40
N LEU A 69 6.07 2.57 7.49
CA LEU A 69 6.08 2.83 6.04
C LEU A 69 4.69 3.30 5.57
N VAL A 70 3.64 2.62 6.03
CA VAL A 70 2.26 3.01 5.70
C VAL A 70 1.96 4.41 6.21
N TYR A 71 2.34 4.73 7.44
CA TYR A 71 2.17 6.08 7.99
C TYR A 71 2.92 7.15 7.16
N GLU A 72 4.16 6.88 6.76
CA GLU A 72 4.92 7.80 5.90
C GLU A 72 4.21 8.04 4.55
N TYR A 73 3.68 6.99 3.92
CA TYR A 73 2.90 7.12 2.70
C TYR A 73 1.57 7.86 2.91
N VAL A 74 0.88 7.61 4.01
CA VAL A 74 -0.34 8.34 4.39
C VAL A 74 -0.05 9.84 4.47
N LEU A 75 1.07 10.24 5.09
CA LEU A 75 1.49 11.65 5.14
C LEU A 75 1.81 12.22 3.76
N GLN A 76 2.43 11.45 2.87
CA GLN A 76 2.67 11.89 1.49
C GLN A 76 1.35 12.13 0.74
N VAL A 77 0.36 11.24 0.90
CA VAL A 77 -0.98 11.42 0.31
C VAL A 77 -1.61 12.73 0.81
N ARG A 78 -1.49 13.03 2.11
CA ARG A 78 -1.97 14.30 2.69
C ARG A 78 -1.35 15.50 2.01
N ALA A 79 -0.03 15.49 1.85
CA ALA A 79 0.73 16.61 1.28
C ALA A 79 0.34 16.92 -0.17
N VAL A 80 -0.11 15.91 -0.92
CA VAL A 80 -0.60 16.09 -2.29
C VAL A 80 -2.04 16.60 -2.32
N LEU A 81 -2.91 16.09 -1.45
CA LEU A 81 -4.34 16.39 -1.46
C LEU A 81 -4.71 17.72 -0.80
N TRP A 82 -3.97 18.17 0.22
CA TRP A 82 -4.29 19.36 1.01
C TRP A 82 -3.30 20.52 0.77
N LYS A 83 -3.29 21.07 -0.45
CA LYS A 83 -2.59 22.33 -0.75
C LYS A 83 -3.32 23.55 -0.22
#